data_AF-A0A5E4PFV2-F1
#
_entry.id   AF-A0A5E4PFV2-F1
#
_cell.length_a   1.000
_cell.length_b   1.000
_cell.length_c   1.000
_cell.angle_alpha   90.00
_cell.angle_beta   90.00
_cell.angle_gamma   90.00
#
_symmetry.space_group_name_H-M   'P 1'
#
loop_
_entity.id
_entity.type
_entity.pdbx_description
1 polymer ?
#
loop_
_entity_poly.entity_id
_entity_poly.type
_entity_poly.pdbx_seq_one_letter_code
_entity_poly.pdbx_strand_id
1 'polypeptide(L)'
;MSNEKALEEWQEAVQVIAEALKSVKEDTKNKGYDYAVIGSGAYVLHGVKFEDPNDNPADIDITTTSPRATRNAIMALQESGEISVKEDPKSSLAVSKFHITFKNGKSYEFEFTHAEDFGFNSASLATKNNVQVTSLMETLLSIYLRPEHRIKDLIAFRDLIKNNADVLQAQLSSSQQLNPSFKAAVNTMLAIFADPVKASDPQLVDGTVAKILPRLGVKKAHNMEPKVSVTSQTLFAHQARTMPSAPPRISDRPTATRAPTSSMTPEQRQQRRLERLKEAEKKLKEREQEHEPPKGYRT
;
A
#
# COMPACT_ATOMS: atom_id res chain seq x y z
N MET A 1 -2.88 -28.07 11.24
CA MET A 1 -2.40 -26.90 12.02
C MET A 1 -3.64 -26.13 12.44
N SER A 2 -3.78 -25.74 13.71
CA SER A 2 -4.94 -24.94 14.14
C SER A 2 -4.89 -23.56 13.48
N ASN A 3 -6.05 -22.95 13.26
CA ASN A 3 -6.18 -21.61 12.68
C ASN A 3 -5.37 -20.57 13.49
N GLU A 4 -5.43 -20.69 14.82
CA GLU A 4 -4.69 -19.83 15.75
C GLU A 4 -3.17 -19.91 15.55
N LYS A 5 -2.63 -21.13 15.39
CA LYS A 5 -1.19 -21.31 15.17
C LYS A 5 -0.71 -20.71 13.85
N ALA A 6 -1.50 -20.82 12.78
CA ALA A 6 -1.15 -20.23 11.49
C ALA A 6 -1.13 -18.69 11.57
N LEU A 7 -2.06 -18.10 12.35
CA LEU A 7 -2.12 -16.67 12.59
C LEU A 7 -0.97 -16.17 13.45
N GLU A 8 -0.60 -16.91 14.50
CA GLU A 8 0.59 -16.63 15.32
C GLU A 8 1.86 -16.64 14.48
N GLU A 9 2.07 -17.67 13.65
CA GLU A 9 3.22 -17.75 12.73
C GLU A 9 3.24 -16.58 11.73
N TRP A 10 2.08 -16.15 11.23
CA TRP A 10 1.97 -14.97 10.36
C TRP A 10 2.34 -13.68 11.10
N GLN A 11 1.88 -13.51 12.35
CA GLN A 11 2.20 -12.34 13.18
C GLN A 11 3.69 -12.28 13.53
N GLU A 12 4.32 -13.42 13.83
CA GLU A 12 5.77 -13.52 14.02
C GLU A 12 6.53 -13.08 12.77
N ALA A 13 6.11 -13.53 11.58
CA ALA A 13 6.72 -13.12 10.32
C ALA A 13 6.61 -11.61 10.08
N VAL A 14 5.45 -11.01 10.37
CA VAL A 14 5.27 -9.55 10.30
C VAL A 14 6.18 -8.83 11.30
N GLN A 15 6.31 -9.36 12.52
CA GLN A 15 7.12 -8.74 13.57
C GLN A 15 8.60 -8.67 13.20
N VAL A 16 9.16 -9.76 12.66
CA VAL A 16 10.57 -9.80 12.22
C VAL A 16 10.84 -8.72 11.16
N ILE A 17 9.96 -8.59 10.17
CA ILE A 17 10.11 -7.55 9.15
C ILE A 17 9.91 -6.16 9.76
N ALA A 18 8.89 -5.97 10.58
CA ALA A 18 8.57 -4.70 11.24
C ALA A 18 9.73 -4.17 12.11
N GLU A 19 10.46 -5.05 12.79
CA GLU A 19 11.66 -4.72 13.56
C GLU A 19 12.79 -4.21 12.67
N ALA A 20 13.08 -4.90 11.56
CA ALA A 20 14.09 -4.43 10.61
C ALA A 20 13.74 -3.06 10.02
N LEU A 21 12.47 -2.84 9.67
CA LEU A 21 12.01 -1.54 9.16
C LEU A 21 12.06 -0.45 10.24
N LYS A 22 11.79 -0.80 11.50
CA LYS A 22 11.94 0.13 12.63
C LYS A 22 13.40 0.56 12.81
N SER A 23 14.35 -0.36 12.72
CA SER A 23 15.78 -0.04 12.80
C SER A 23 16.21 0.95 11.71
N VAL A 24 15.65 0.85 10.49
CA VAL A 24 15.88 1.86 9.44
C VAL A 24 15.53 3.26 9.92
N LYS A 25 14.36 3.43 10.58
CA LYS A 25 13.90 4.72 11.10
C LYS A 25 14.84 5.29 12.15
N GLU A 26 15.37 4.43 13.02
CA GLU A 26 16.24 4.79 14.14
C GLU A 26 17.66 5.12 13.68
N ASP A 27 18.27 4.26 12.86
CA ASP A 27 19.67 4.36 12.43
C ASP A 27 19.93 5.54 11.51
N THR A 28 18.98 5.85 10.64
CA THR A 28 19.18 6.89 9.62
C THR A 28 18.83 8.29 10.12
N LYS A 29 18.33 8.43 11.37
CA LYS A 29 17.63 9.64 11.86
C LYS A 29 16.63 10.19 10.84
N ASN A 30 16.13 9.33 9.96
CA ASN A 30 15.38 9.72 8.80
C ASN A 30 13.95 9.96 9.24
N LYS A 31 13.71 11.18 9.72
CA LYS A 31 12.42 11.64 10.25
C LYS A 31 11.27 11.50 9.25
N GLY A 32 11.55 11.17 7.98
CA GLY A 32 10.56 10.89 6.94
C GLY A 32 10.39 9.41 6.58
N TYR A 33 11.06 8.47 7.25
CA TYR A 33 10.82 7.04 7.04
C TYR A 33 9.63 6.57 7.88
N ASP A 34 8.58 6.16 7.19
CA ASP A 34 7.41 5.51 7.77
C ASP A 34 7.08 4.26 6.95
N TYR A 35 6.47 3.29 7.63
CA TYR A 35 5.87 2.14 6.99
C TYR A 35 4.55 1.82 7.66
N ALA A 36 3.70 1.05 6.98
CA ALA A 36 2.53 0.47 7.62
C ALA A 36 2.16 -0.85 6.99
N VAL A 37 1.76 -1.80 7.82
CA VAL A 37 0.94 -2.92 7.37
C VAL A 37 -0.43 -2.39 6.93
N ILE A 38 -0.87 -2.83 5.75
CA ILE A 38 -2.16 -2.47 5.14
C ILE A 38 -2.96 -3.74 4.79
N GLY A 39 -4.10 -3.57 4.12
CA GLY A 39 -4.88 -4.69 3.59
C GLY A 39 -5.40 -5.64 4.68
N SER A 40 -5.46 -6.94 4.37
CA SER A 40 -5.96 -7.93 5.33
C SER A 40 -5.10 -8.08 6.58
N GLY A 41 -3.80 -7.78 6.49
CA GLY A 41 -2.92 -7.75 7.65
C GLY A 41 -3.33 -6.69 8.67
N ALA A 42 -3.75 -5.51 8.20
CA ALA A 42 -4.26 -4.47 9.09
C ALA A 42 -5.54 -4.89 9.82
N TYR A 43 -6.43 -5.67 9.18
CA TYR A 43 -7.67 -6.15 9.79
C TYR A 43 -7.36 -7.01 11.03
N VAL A 44 -6.44 -7.96 10.88
CA VAL A 44 -5.99 -8.86 11.95
C VAL A 44 -5.29 -8.08 13.06
N LEU A 45 -4.40 -7.14 12.73
CA LEU A 45 -3.69 -6.32 13.72
C LEU A 45 -4.63 -5.40 14.53
N HIS A 46 -5.80 -5.06 13.98
CA HIS A 46 -6.88 -4.37 14.69
C HIS A 46 -7.89 -5.31 15.38
N GLY A 47 -7.60 -6.61 15.42
CA GLY A 47 -8.33 -7.59 16.21
C GLY A 47 -9.46 -8.31 15.48
N VAL A 48 -9.49 -8.31 14.15
CA VAL A 48 -10.41 -9.18 13.38
C VAL A 48 -9.91 -10.62 13.48
N LYS A 49 -10.83 -11.56 13.74
CA LYS A 49 -10.58 -13.00 13.74
C LYS A 49 -11.48 -13.64 12.68
N PHE A 50 -10.88 -14.24 11.66
CA PHE A 50 -11.63 -14.94 10.62
C PHE A 50 -11.95 -16.37 11.07
N GLU A 51 -13.21 -16.76 10.93
CA GLU A 51 -13.66 -18.12 11.23
C GLU A 51 -13.16 -19.11 10.18
N ASP A 52 -13.23 -18.75 8.90
CA ASP A 52 -12.64 -19.50 7.80
C ASP A 52 -11.13 -19.19 7.69
N PRO A 53 -10.24 -20.19 7.85
CA PRO A 53 -8.81 -19.99 7.68
C PRO A 53 -8.41 -19.44 6.30
N ASN A 54 -9.24 -19.65 5.26
CA ASN A 54 -8.97 -19.13 3.92
C ASN A 54 -9.18 -17.61 3.81
N ASP A 55 -9.89 -17.00 4.76
CA ASP A 55 -10.08 -15.55 4.82
C ASP A 55 -8.95 -14.82 5.55
N ASN A 56 -8.08 -15.56 6.26
CA ASN A 56 -6.88 -14.99 6.85
C ASN A 56 -5.95 -14.39 5.78
N PRO A 57 -5.13 -13.39 6.15
CA PRO A 57 -4.10 -12.88 5.26
C PRO A 57 -3.11 -14.00 4.88
N ALA A 58 -3.05 -14.32 3.58
CA ALA A 58 -2.04 -15.21 3.01
C ALA A 58 -0.78 -14.43 2.58
N ASP A 59 -0.98 -13.15 2.25
CA ASP A 59 0.00 -12.15 1.86
C ASP A 59 0.18 -11.10 2.98
N ILE A 60 1.30 -10.38 2.91
CA ILE A 60 1.65 -9.29 3.81
C ILE A 60 1.90 -8.03 2.98
N ASP A 61 0.94 -7.12 3.03
CA ASP A 61 1.02 -5.83 2.34
C ASP A 61 1.61 -4.77 3.27
N ILE A 62 2.69 -4.12 2.85
CA ILE A 62 3.35 -3.04 3.57
C ILE A 62 3.49 -1.83 2.65
N THR A 63 3.00 -0.65 3.08
CA THR A 63 3.36 0.60 2.43
C THR A 63 4.58 1.24 3.09
N THR A 64 5.41 1.95 2.33
CA THR A 64 6.62 2.61 2.84
C THR A 64 6.92 3.92 2.12
N THR A 65 7.40 4.92 2.85
CA THR A 65 7.87 6.19 2.26
C THR A 65 9.25 6.08 1.61
N SER A 66 9.97 4.95 1.78
CA SER A 66 11.25 4.72 1.12
C SER A 66 11.43 3.24 0.73
N PRO A 67 11.06 2.85 -0.50
CA PRO A 67 11.25 1.48 -0.98
C PRO A 67 12.70 1.07 -1.00
N ARG A 68 13.62 1.99 -1.31
CA ARG A 68 15.05 1.68 -1.31
C ARG A 68 15.55 1.30 0.09
N ALA A 69 15.19 2.08 1.10
CA ALA A 69 15.61 1.81 2.48
C ALA A 69 14.96 0.51 2.99
N THR A 70 13.68 0.30 2.67
CA THR A 70 12.95 -0.94 2.96
C THR A 70 13.63 -2.15 2.32
N ARG A 71 13.93 -2.10 1.03
CA ARG A 71 14.65 -3.17 0.32
C ARG A 71 15.99 -3.48 0.98
N ASN A 72 16.77 -2.45 1.32
CA ASN A 72 18.05 -2.65 1.98
C ASN A 72 17.90 -3.36 3.33
N ALA A 73 16.88 -3.04 4.12
CA ALA A 73 16.61 -3.72 5.39
C ALA A 73 16.26 -5.21 5.19
N ILE A 74 15.44 -5.52 4.19
CA ILE A 74 15.11 -6.91 3.82
C ILE A 74 16.37 -7.67 3.39
N MET A 75 17.22 -7.05 2.57
CA MET A 75 18.48 -7.69 2.13
C MET A 75 19.46 -7.88 3.30
N ALA A 76 19.51 -6.95 4.26
CA ALA A 76 20.32 -7.10 5.47
C ALA A 76 19.86 -8.28 6.34
N LEU A 77 18.55 -8.52 6.46
CA LEU A 77 18.01 -9.72 7.11
C LEU A 77 18.39 -11.01 6.36
N GLN A 78 18.48 -10.95 5.03
CA GLN A 78 18.94 -12.09 4.24
C GLN A 78 20.44 -12.36 4.47
N GLU A 79 21.26 -11.30 4.50
CA GLU A 79 22.70 -11.39 4.75
C GLU A 79 23.01 -11.91 6.17
N SER A 80 22.19 -11.57 7.16
CA SER A 80 22.29 -12.12 8.52
C SER A 80 21.82 -13.58 8.63
N GLY A 81 21.22 -14.11 7.56
CA GLY A 81 20.66 -15.47 7.50
C GLY A 81 19.35 -15.64 8.27
N GLU A 82 18.71 -14.55 8.71
CA GLU A 82 17.39 -14.59 9.37
C GLU A 82 16.26 -15.00 8.42
N ILE A 83 16.39 -14.62 7.15
CA ILE A 83 15.45 -14.95 6.09
C ILE A 83 16.17 -15.39 4.82
N SER A 84 15.44 -16.06 3.94
CA SER A 84 15.80 -16.24 2.53
C SER A 84 14.78 -15.50 1.68
N VAL A 85 15.24 -14.73 0.70
CA VAL A 85 14.38 -13.86 -0.11
C VAL A 85 14.49 -14.26 -1.57
N LYS A 86 13.34 -14.39 -2.21
CA LYS A 86 13.23 -14.49 -3.67
C LYS A 86 12.34 -13.37 -4.17
N GLU A 87 12.90 -12.43 -4.92
CA GLU A 87 12.13 -11.35 -5.52
C GLU A 87 11.28 -11.86 -6.69
N ASP A 88 10.03 -11.41 -6.75
CA ASP A 88 9.13 -11.72 -7.87
C ASP A 88 9.56 -10.92 -9.11
N PRO A 89 9.67 -11.56 -10.29
CA PRO A 89 10.00 -10.88 -11.56
C PRO A 89 9.04 -9.74 -11.93
N LYS A 90 7.82 -9.72 -11.39
CA LYS A 90 6.81 -8.68 -11.61
C LYS A 90 6.99 -7.47 -10.70
N SER A 91 8.02 -7.45 -9.84
CA SER A 91 8.39 -6.26 -9.08
C SER A 91 8.63 -5.08 -10.02
N SER A 92 8.20 -3.90 -9.59
CA SER A 92 8.24 -2.65 -10.34
C SER A 92 8.83 -1.54 -9.48
N LEU A 93 8.97 -0.34 -10.05
CA LEU A 93 9.45 0.83 -9.31
C LEU A 93 8.49 1.25 -8.18
N ALA A 94 7.19 0.98 -8.32
CA ALA A 94 6.16 1.36 -7.36
C ALA A 94 5.87 0.26 -6.32
N VAL A 95 6.05 -1.00 -6.72
CA VAL A 95 5.67 -2.18 -5.93
C VAL A 95 6.78 -3.22 -5.99
N SER A 96 7.39 -3.56 -4.86
CA SER A 96 8.36 -4.65 -4.74
C SER A 96 7.71 -5.88 -4.11
N LYS A 97 7.76 -7.01 -4.79
CA LYS A 97 7.16 -8.27 -4.33
C LYS A 97 8.26 -9.27 -3.98
N PHE A 98 8.20 -9.84 -2.79
CA PHE A 98 9.15 -10.83 -2.32
C PHE A 98 8.44 -12.07 -1.81
N HIS A 99 8.98 -13.23 -2.12
CA HIS A 99 8.70 -14.45 -1.39
C HIS A 99 9.78 -14.61 -0.32
N ILE A 100 9.39 -14.49 0.95
CA ILE A 100 10.31 -14.50 2.10
C ILE A 100 10.10 -15.78 2.88
N THR A 101 11.17 -16.55 3.05
CA THR A 101 11.22 -17.76 3.87
C THR A 101 11.98 -17.48 5.16
N PHE A 102 11.38 -17.75 6.30
CA PHE A 102 11.96 -17.53 7.62
C PHE A 102 12.72 -18.76 8.12
N LYS A 103 13.57 -18.59 9.14
CA LYS A 103 14.33 -19.69 9.79
C LYS A 103 13.49 -20.89 10.22
N ASN A 104 12.22 -20.67 10.57
CA ASN A 104 11.28 -21.74 10.93
C ASN A 104 10.75 -22.53 9.72
N GLY A 105 11.20 -22.22 8.50
CA GLY A 105 10.81 -22.86 7.25
C GLY A 105 9.49 -22.36 6.66
N LYS A 106 8.84 -21.36 7.27
CA LYS A 106 7.61 -20.77 6.76
C LYS A 106 7.89 -19.70 5.74
N SER A 107 7.01 -19.58 4.75
CA SER A 107 7.17 -18.63 3.66
C SER A 107 5.90 -17.84 3.42
N TYR A 108 6.06 -16.54 3.17
CA TYR A 108 4.96 -15.61 2.90
C TYR A 108 5.30 -14.72 1.71
N GLU A 109 4.28 -14.28 0.98
CA GLU A 109 4.41 -13.21 -0.01
C GLU A 109 4.33 -11.86 0.70
N PHE A 110 5.37 -11.05 0.53
CA PHE A 110 5.41 -9.67 0.98
C PHE A 110 5.32 -8.74 -0.22
N GLU A 111 4.37 -7.81 -0.17
CA GLU A 111 4.24 -6.73 -1.13
C GLU A 111 4.59 -5.40 -0.46
N PHE A 112 5.61 -4.72 -0.96
CA PHE A 112 6.03 -3.40 -0.48
C PHE A 112 5.68 -2.33 -1.51
N THR A 113 4.83 -1.39 -1.12
CA THR A 113 4.30 -0.38 -2.04
C THR A 113 4.69 1.03 -1.60
N HIS A 114 5.02 1.89 -2.56
CA HIS A 114 5.43 3.27 -2.27
C HIS A 114 4.27 4.10 -1.70
N ALA A 115 4.50 4.79 -0.58
CA ALA A 115 3.48 5.55 0.15
C ALA A 115 2.86 6.71 -0.64
N GLU A 116 3.63 7.38 -1.51
CA GLU A 116 3.09 8.48 -2.33
C GLU A 116 2.01 7.99 -3.30
N ASP A 117 2.09 6.73 -3.76
CA ASP A 117 1.07 6.15 -4.64
C ASP A 117 -0.26 5.92 -3.91
N PHE A 118 -0.24 5.92 -2.57
CA PHE A 118 -1.39 5.68 -1.70
C PHE A 118 -1.83 6.94 -0.92
N GLY A 119 -1.15 8.08 -1.08
CA GLY A 119 -1.47 9.30 -0.32
C GLY A 119 -1.28 9.14 1.20
N PHE A 120 -0.43 8.19 1.59
CA PHE A 120 -0.19 7.81 2.98
C PHE A 120 0.61 8.87 3.72
N ASN A 121 0.22 9.20 4.96
CA ASN A 121 0.91 10.16 5.81
C ASN A 121 1.09 9.61 7.23
N SER A 122 2.04 10.15 7.99
CA SER A 122 2.33 9.66 9.34
C SER A 122 1.17 9.85 10.33
N ALA A 123 0.20 10.73 10.03
CA ALA A 123 -0.97 10.95 10.87
C ALA A 123 -2.03 9.86 10.71
N SER A 124 -2.00 9.09 9.63
CA SER A 124 -2.87 7.93 9.41
C SER A 124 -2.28 6.64 9.96
N LEU A 125 -1.27 6.73 10.84
CA LEU A 125 -0.61 5.59 11.47
C LEU A 125 -1.10 5.28 12.89
N ALA A 126 -1.05 4.00 13.22
CA ALA A 126 -1.14 3.49 14.57
C ALA A 126 -0.01 2.49 14.83
N THR A 127 0.21 2.15 16.10
CA THR A 127 1.10 1.07 16.50
C THR A 127 0.29 -0.01 17.21
N LYS A 128 0.41 -1.25 16.74
CA LYS A 128 -0.24 -2.44 17.31
C LYS A 128 0.82 -3.52 17.47
N ASN A 129 0.99 -4.05 18.68
CA ASN A 129 2.00 -5.07 18.98
C ASN A 129 3.40 -4.71 18.46
N ASN A 130 3.84 -3.46 18.64
CA ASN A 130 5.11 -2.92 18.12
C ASN A 130 5.25 -2.84 16.58
N VAL A 131 4.19 -3.14 15.82
CA VAL A 131 4.13 -3.00 14.36
C VAL A 131 3.42 -1.69 13.99
N GLN A 132 3.98 -0.93 13.03
CA GLN A 132 3.24 0.19 12.43
C GLN A 132 2.17 -0.33 11.47
N VAL A 133 0.95 0.15 11.64
CA VAL A 133 -0.23 -0.25 10.86
C VAL A 133 -1.03 1.00 10.52
N THR A 134 -1.81 0.96 9.44
CA THR A 134 -2.80 2.02 9.20
C THR A 134 -3.73 2.19 10.40
N SER A 135 -4.10 3.42 10.72
CA SER A 135 -5.04 3.72 11.80
C SER A 135 -6.38 3.02 11.54
N LEU A 136 -7.14 2.75 12.61
CA LEU A 136 -8.44 2.09 12.49
C LEU A 136 -9.38 2.79 11.48
N MET A 137 -9.39 4.12 11.50
CA MET A 137 -10.21 4.92 10.59
C MET A 137 -9.75 4.79 9.13
N GLU A 138 -8.44 4.82 8.91
CA GLU A 138 -7.86 4.62 7.58
C GLU A 138 -8.11 3.20 7.05
N THR A 139 -7.98 2.18 7.92
CA THR A 139 -8.32 0.79 7.58
C THR A 139 -9.78 0.66 7.16
N LEU A 140 -10.73 1.22 7.93
CA LEU A 140 -12.15 1.22 7.58
C LEU A 140 -12.45 1.98 6.29
N LEU A 141 -11.80 3.14 6.10
CA LEU A 141 -11.95 3.94 4.89
C LEU A 141 -11.44 3.19 3.66
N SER A 142 -10.31 2.49 3.78
CA SER A 142 -9.74 1.67 2.71
C SER A 142 -10.66 0.52 2.29
N ILE A 143 -11.38 -0.08 3.24
CA ILE A 143 -12.42 -1.07 2.95
C ILE A 143 -13.57 -0.38 2.21
N TYR A 144 -14.11 0.70 2.77
CA TYR A 144 -15.28 1.41 2.24
C TYR A 144 -15.09 1.92 0.82
N LEU A 145 -13.89 2.38 0.48
CA LEU A 145 -13.58 2.93 -0.84
C LEU A 145 -13.19 1.86 -1.87
N ARG A 146 -13.11 0.59 -1.47
CA ARG A 146 -12.71 -0.48 -2.39
C ARG A 146 -13.80 -0.66 -3.47
N PRO A 147 -13.43 -0.75 -4.76
CA PRO A 147 -14.40 -0.85 -5.84
C PRO A 147 -15.20 -2.17 -5.85
N GLU A 148 -14.59 -3.22 -5.28
CA GLU A 148 -15.16 -4.55 -5.12
C GLU A 148 -14.84 -5.07 -3.72
N HIS A 149 -15.86 -5.54 -3.02
CA HIS A 149 -15.75 -6.06 -1.67
C HIS A 149 -15.73 -7.59 -1.72
N ARG A 150 -14.69 -8.19 -1.15
CA ARG A 150 -14.60 -9.63 -0.89
C ARG A 150 -15.35 -9.96 0.39
N ILE A 151 -15.65 -11.23 0.62
CA ILE A 151 -16.30 -11.70 1.85
C ILE A 151 -15.51 -11.24 3.09
N LYS A 152 -14.18 -11.44 3.09
CA LYS A 152 -13.31 -10.96 4.17
C LYS A 152 -13.36 -9.45 4.43
N ASP A 153 -13.67 -8.63 3.41
CA ASP A 153 -13.78 -7.18 3.57
C ASP A 153 -15.09 -6.81 4.30
N LEU A 154 -16.19 -7.54 4.04
CA LEU A 154 -17.45 -7.38 4.77
C LEU A 154 -17.32 -7.80 6.23
N ILE A 155 -16.68 -8.96 6.47
CA ILE A 155 -16.37 -9.46 7.82
C ILE A 155 -15.51 -8.45 8.57
N ALA A 156 -14.43 -7.98 7.94
CA ALA A 156 -13.54 -7.00 8.56
C ALA A 156 -14.27 -5.69 8.89
N PHE A 157 -15.09 -5.15 7.98
CA PHE A 157 -15.82 -3.91 8.26
C PHE A 157 -16.75 -4.05 9.47
N ARG A 158 -17.49 -5.16 9.54
CA ARG A 158 -18.37 -5.50 10.66
C ARG A 158 -17.58 -5.58 11.98
N ASP A 159 -16.53 -6.39 12.00
CA ASP A 159 -15.84 -6.78 13.22
C ASP A 159 -14.90 -5.66 13.73
N LEU A 160 -14.29 -4.89 12.83
CA LEU A 160 -13.53 -3.70 13.21
C LEU A 160 -14.41 -2.68 13.95
N ILE A 161 -15.66 -2.48 13.49
CA ILE A 161 -16.59 -1.56 14.15
C ILE A 161 -17.08 -2.12 15.48
N LYS A 162 -17.47 -3.40 15.50
CA LYS A 162 -17.92 -4.09 16.72
C LYS A 162 -16.87 -4.06 17.82
N ASN A 163 -15.62 -4.41 17.48
CA ASN A 163 -14.54 -4.59 18.45
C ASN A 163 -13.95 -3.25 18.94
N ASN A 164 -14.23 -2.14 18.25
CA ASN A 164 -13.63 -0.83 18.54
C ASN A 164 -14.67 0.29 18.67
N ALA A 165 -15.90 -0.03 19.08
CA ALA A 165 -17.02 0.91 19.12
C ALA A 165 -16.70 2.20 19.89
N ASP A 166 -16.12 2.09 21.09
CA ASP A 166 -15.80 3.24 21.95
C ASP A 166 -14.77 4.18 21.30
N VAL A 167 -13.73 3.60 20.69
CA VAL A 167 -12.67 4.35 20.00
C VAL A 167 -13.24 5.07 18.78
N LEU A 168 -14.11 4.40 18.02
CA LEU A 168 -14.73 4.98 16.81
C LEU A 168 -15.69 6.12 17.16
N GLN A 169 -16.50 5.99 18.22
CA GLN A 169 -17.40 7.06 18.66
C GLN A 169 -16.62 8.35 19.00
N ALA A 170 -15.50 8.23 19.71
CA ALA A 170 -14.64 9.36 20.02
C ALA A 170 -14.01 9.98 18.75
N GLN A 171 -13.50 9.16 17.83
CA GLN A 171 -12.83 9.64 16.61
C GLN A 171 -13.80 10.33 15.63
N LEU A 172 -15.00 9.77 15.43
CA LEU A 172 -16.01 10.34 14.53
C LEU A 172 -16.54 11.70 15.01
N SER A 173 -16.55 11.92 16.32
CA SER A 173 -16.96 13.20 16.93
C SER A 173 -15.92 14.31 16.71
N SER A 174 -14.63 13.94 16.67
CA SER A 174 -13.51 14.87 16.51
C SER A 174 -13.15 15.21 15.05
N SER A 175 -13.51 14.34 14.11
CA SER A 175 -13.06 14.46 12.72
C SER A 175 -14.05 15.25 11.86
N GLN A 176 -13.74 16.52 11.60
CA GLN A 176 -14.55 17.40 10.74
C GLN A 176 -14.38 17.14 9.23
N GLN A 177 -13.32 16.44 8.80
CA GLN A 177 -12.95 16.28 7.39
C GLN A 177 -13.30 14.91 6.77
N LEU A 178 -13.97 14.02 7.50
CA LEU A 178 -14.33 12.71 6.95
C LEU A 178 -15.47 12.82 5.92
N ASN A 179 -15.42 11.96 4.90
CA ASN A 179 -16.50 11.82 3.93
C ASN A 179 -17.84 11.56 4.65
N PRO A 180 -18.89 12.38 4.41
CA PRO A 180 -20.17 12.24 5.11
C PRO A 180 -20.83 10.87 4.94
N SER A 181 -20.73 10.27 3.75
CA SER A 181 -21.29 8.95 3.44
C SER A 181 -20.56 7.83 4.20
N PHE A 182 -19.24 7.93 4.30
CA PHE A 182 -18.44 7.02 5.12
C PHE A 182 -18.77 7.16 6.63
N LYS A 183 -18.88 8.40 7.13
CA LYS A 183 -19.28 8.65 8.52
C LYS A 183 -20.68 8.10 8.81
N ALA A 184 -21.62 8.27 7.88
CA ALA A 184 -22.97 7.71 8.00
C ALA A 184 -22.95 6.17 8.01
N ALA A 185 -22.13 5.55 7.17
CA ALA A 185 -21.93 4.10 7.14
C ALA A 185 -21.44 3.56 8.49
N VAL A 186 -20.37 4.14 9.04
CA VAL A 186 -19.82 3.70 10.35
C VAL A 186 -20.83 3.97 11.48
N ASN A 187 -21.49 5.13 11.50
CA ASN A 187 -22.52 5.44 12.50
C ASN A 187 -23.71 4.48 12.44
N THR A 188 -24.12 4.04 11.25
CA THR A 188 -25.20 3.06 11.08
C THR A 188 -24.84 1.74 11.75
N MET A 189 -23.60 1.26 11.54
CA MET A 189 -23.13 0.03 12.18
C MET A 189 -22.96 0.20 13.70
N LEU A 190 -22.43 1.33 14.17
CA LEU A 190 -22.35 1.63 15.60
C LEU A 190 -23.73 1.63 16.27
N ALA A 191 -24.75 2.19 15.61
CA ALA A 191 -26.13 2.18 16.11
C ALA A 191 -26.72 0.75 16.15
N ILE A 192 -26.36 -0.12 15.20
CA ILE A 192 -26.74 -1.54 15.23
C ILE A 192 -26.10 -2.24 16.43
N PHE A 193 -24.80 -2.03 16.66
CA PHE A 193 -24.09 -2.69 17.76
C PHE A 193 -24.43 -2.12 19.15
N ALA A 194 -24.92 -0.89 19.23
CA ALA A 194 -25.41 -0.29 20.46
C ALA A 194 -26.77 -0.86 20.92
N ASP A 195 -27.52 -1.51 20.02
CA ASP A 195 -28.81 -2.14 20.30
C ASP A 195 -28.63 -3.66 20.45
N PRO A 196 -28.75 -4.23 21.67
CA PRO A 196 -28.50 -5.66 21.90
C PRO A 196 -29.41 -6.58 21.08
N VAL A 197 -30.65 -6.16 20.79
CA VAL A 197 -31.59 -6.96 20.00
C VAL A 197 -31.11 -7.01 18.56
N LYS A 198 -30.76 -5.85 17.97
CA LYS A 198 -30.25 -5.80 16.60
C LYS A 198 -28.89 -6.48 16.45
N ALA A 199 -27.99 -6.28 17.41
CA ALA A 199 -26.66 -6.87 17.41
C ALA A 199 -26.68 -8.41 17.48
N SER A 200 -27.75 -8.98 18.06
CA SER A 200 -27.94 -10.43 18.18
C SER A 200 -28.51 -11.09 16.93
N ASP A 201 -28.94 -10.32 15.91
CA ASP A 201 -29.48 -10.84 14.65
C ASP A 201 -28.41 -10.78 13.53
N PRO A 202 -27.78 -11.91 13.18
CA PRO A 202 -26.74 -11.94 12.15
C PRO A 202 -27.27 -11.53 10.77
N GLN A 203 -28.53 -11.83 10.44
CA GLN A 203 -29.10 -11.47 9.14
C GLN A 203 -29.27 -9.96 9.00
N LEU A 204 -29.66 -9.29 10.09
CA LEU A 204 -29.75 -7.84 10.13
C LEU A 204 -28.36 -7.19 10.04
N VAL A 205 -27.39 -7.68 10.82
CA VAL A 205 -26.03 -7.15 10.86
C VAL A 205 -25.37 -7.30 9.49
N ASP A 206 -25.27 -8.53 8.98
CA ASP A 206 -24.60 -8.82 7.70
C ASP A 206 -25.37 -8.19 6.52
N GLY A 207 -26.71 -8.21 6.58
CA GLY A 207 -27.57 -7.54 5.60
C GLY A 207 -27.39 -6.02 5.57
N THR A 208 -27.05 -5.41 6.71
CA THR A 208 -26.74 -3.96 6.75
C THR A 208 -25.36 -3.68 6.20
N VAL A 209 -24.35 -4.48 6.55
CA VAL A 209 -23.00 -4.35 5.98
C VAL A 209 -23.06 -4.47 4.45
N ALA A 210 -23.78 -5.45 3.91
CA ALA A 210 -23.93 -5.65 2.47
C ALA A 210 -24.66 -4.49 1.75
N LYS A 211 -25.53 -3.75 2.45
CA LYS A 211 -26.18 -2.54 1.92
C LYS A 211 -25.22 -1.34 1.93
N ILE A 212 -24.39 -1.24 2.96
CA ILE A 212 -23.42 -0.14 3.14
C ILE A 212 -22.22 -0.29 2.20
N LEU A 213 -21.73 -1.51 2.04
CA LEU A 213 -20.58 -1.88 1.20
C LEU A 213 -21.04 -2.69 -0.01
N PRO A 214 -21.69 -2.05 -1.00
CA PRO A 214 -22.16 -2.79 -2.15
C PRO A 214 -21.00 -3.36 -2.97
N ARG A 215 -21.30 -4.49 -3.64
CA ARG A 215 -20.51 -5.22 -4.66
C ARG A 215 -19.59 -6.34 -4.13
N LEU A 216 -20.17 -7.53 -4.00
CA LEU A 216 -19.50 -8.72 -4.52
C LEU A 216 -19.61 -8.67 -6.04
N GLY A 217 -18.50 -8.75 -6.76
CA GLY A 217 -18.45 -8.85 -8.22
C GLY A 217 -19.06 -10.15 -8.73
N VAL A 218 -20.36 -10.35 -8.57
CA VAL A 218 -21.07 -11.43 -9.25
C VAL A 218 -21.28 -10.97 -10.68
N LYS A 219 -20.45 -11.50 -11.60
CA LYS A 219 -20.83 -11.59 -13.01
C LYS A 219 -22.12 -12.42 -13.10
N LYS A 220 -23.28 -11.78 -12.95
CA LYS A 220 -24.52 -12.30 -13.55
C LYS A 220 -24.62 -11.68 -14.93
N ALA A 221 -24.44 -12.52 -15.92
CA ALA A 221 -24.80 -12.25 -17.30
C ALA A 221 -26.26 -11.77 -17.35
N HIS A 222 -26.49 -10.53 -17.79
CA HIS A 222 -27.39 -10.17 -18.90
C HIS A 222 -27.58 -8.65 -18.94
N ASN A 223 -27.34 -8.09 -20.13
CA ASN A 223 -27.78 -6.81 -20.69
C ASN A 223 -28.57 -5.88 -19.76
N MET A 224 -28.02 -4.69 -19.47
CA MET A 224 -28.50 -3.41 -20.04
C MET A 224 -27.70 -2.24 -19.43
N GLU A 225 -27.05 -1.46 -20.29
CA GLU A 225 -26.80 -0.04 -20.02
C GLU A 225 -28.13 0.73 -20.15
N PRO A 226 -28.37 1.80 -19.37
CA PRO A 226 -27.85 3.11 -19.80
C PRO A 226 -27.26 3.99 -18.69
N LYS A 227 -26.29 4.79 -19.14
CA LYS A 227 -25.60 5.92 -18.52
C LYS A 227 -26.57 7.02 -18.08
N VAL A 228 -26.34 7.63 -16.91
CA VAL A 228 -26.28 9.11 -16.72
C VAL A 228 -25.31 9.44 -15.59
N SER A 229 -24.43 10.40 -15.88
CA SER A 229 -23.38 11.01 -15.07
C SER A 229 -23.91 11.99 -14.02
N VAL A 230 -23.40 11.93 -12.78
CA VAL A 230 -23.17 13.12 -11.94
C VAL A 230 -21.86 12.94 -11.15
N THR A 231 -21.01 13.94 -11.31
CA THR A 231 -19.66 14.16 -10.81
C THR A 231 -19.55 14.26 -9.29
N SER A 232 -18.61 13.51 -8.71
CA SER A 232 -17.83 13.88 -7.53
C SER A 232 -16.49 13.14 -7.64
N GLN A 233 -15.40 13.90 -7.81
CA GLN A 233 -14.06 13.38 -8.04
C GLN A 233 -13.50 12.72 -6.76
N THR A 234 -13.15 11.44 -6.85
CA THR A 234 -12.37 10.71 -5.85
C THR A 234 -11.22 9.95 -6.54
N LEU A 235 -10.08 9.92 -5.87
CA LEU A 235 -8.70 9.63 -6.32
C LEU A 235 -8.37 8.25 -6.93
N PHE A 236 -9.33 7.53 -7.52
CA PHE A 236 -9.09 6.24 -8.19
C PHE A 236 -9.58 6.20 -9.65
N ALA A 237 -9.74 7.35 -10.30
CA ALA A 237 -10.10 7.45 -11.73
C ALA A 237 -8.89 7.41 -12.70
N HIS A 238 -7.67 7.17 -12.21
CA HIS A 238 -6.47 7.11 -13.05
C HIS A 238 -5.98 5.68 -13.30
N GLN A 239 -6.86 4.74 -13.63
CA GLN A 239 -6.44 3.46 -14.21
C GLN A 239 -7.57 2.75 -14.98
N ALA A 240 -8.28 3.49 -15.85
CA ALA A 240 -9.14 2.85 -16.84
C ALA A 240 -9.30 3.74 -18.07
N ARG A 241 -8.30 3.67 -18.97
CA ARG A 241 -8.42 3.66 -20.44
C ARG A 241 -7.07 3.97 -21.05
N THR A 242 -6.35 2.94 -21.48
CA THR A 242 -5.50 3.00 -22.68
C THR A 242 -5.12 1.59 -23.12
N MET A 243 -5.87 1.06 -24.08
CA MET A 243 -5.31 0.29 -25.18
C MET A 243 -5.75 0.98 -26.48
N PRO A 244 -4.95 0.88 -27.55
CA PRO A 244 -4.42 2.07 -28.21
C PRO A 244 -5.34 2.54 -29.34
N SER A 245 -5.66 3.84 -29.38
CA SER A 245 -5.97 4.50 -30.64
C SER A 245 -4.75 5.30 -31.06
N ALA A 246 -4.43 5.21 -32.36
CA ALA A 246 -3.28 5.79 -33.06
C ALA A 246 -2.78 7.16 -32.56
N PRO A 247 -1.48 7.48 -32.73
CA PRO A 247 -0.94 8.77 -32.34
C PRO A 247 -1.63 9.92 -33.08
N PRO A 248 -2.05 11.00 -32.38
CA PRO A 248 -2.62 12.17 -33.03
C PRO A 248 -1.56 12.90 -33.86
N ARG A 249 -1.97 13.42 -35.03
CA ARG A 249 -1.14 14.21 -35.93
C ARG A 249 -0.74 15.54 -35.26
N ILE A 250 0.44 16.03 -35.65
CA ILE A 250 1.15 17.20 -35.08
C ILE A 250 0.39 18.54 -35.24
N SER A 251 -0.74 18.58 -35.94
CA SER A 251 -1.47 19.82 -36.27
C SER A 251 -2.38 20.37 -35.16
N ASP A 252 -2.71 19.59 -34.12
CA ASP A 252 -3.88 19.91 -33.28
C ASP A 252 -3.55 20.40 -31.85
N ARG A 253 -2.39 21.02 -31.62
CA ARG A 253 -2.12 21.67 -30.31
C ARG A 253 -2.43 23.17 -30.32
N PRO A 254 -3.42 23.64 -29.53
CA PRO A 254 -3.55 25.05 -29.21
C PRO A 254 -2.41 25.53 -28.30
N THR A 255 -1.75 26.59 -28.73
CA THR A 255 -0.77 27.38 -27.98
C THR A 255 -1.45 28.31 -26.98
N ALA A 256 -1.05 28.27 -25.71
CA ALA A 256 -1.07 29.36 -24.71
C ALA A 256 -0.95 28.77 -23.28
N THR A 257 -0.27 29.32 -22.27
CA THR A 257 0.71 30.40 -22.10
C THR A 257 1.23 30.18 -20.66
N ARG A 258 2.55 30.08 -20.44
CA ARG A 258 3.12 30.16 -19.10
C ARG A 258 4.46 30.88 -19.17
N ALA A 259 4.64 31.92 -18.38
CA ALA A 259 5.86 32.69 -18.22
C ALA A 259 6.10 32.93 -16.72
N PRO A 260 7.31 33.30 -16.26
CA PRO A 260 8.64 32.99 -16.80
C PRO A 260 9.62 32.55 -15.69
N THR A 261 10.36 31.45 -15.86
CA THR A 261 11.59 31.23 -15.08
C THR A 261 12.63 30.48 -15.93
N SER A 262 13.80 31.10 -16.09
CA SER A 262 15.02 30.61 -16.73
C SER A 262 14.94 30.39 -18.25
N SER A 263 15.30 31.43 -19.00
CA SER A 263 15.53 31.45 -20.45
C SER A 263 16.70 30.54 -20.87
N MET A 264 16.45 29.25 -21.00
CA MET A 264 17.30 28.36 -21.79
C MET A 264 16.53 27.88 -23.02
N THR A 265 17.05 28.23 -24.20
CA THR A 265 16.48 27.76 -25.47
C THR A 265 16.54 26.23 -25.53
N PRO A 266 15.65 25.57 -26.30
CA PRO A 266 15.70 24.12 -26.49
C PRO A 266 17.08 23.62 -26.94
N GLU A 267 17.78 24.41 -27.76
CA GLU A 267 19.15 24.15 -28.22
C GLU A 267 20.17 24.19 -27.07
N GLN A 268 20.10 25.21 -26.20
CA GLN A 268 20.97 25.29 -25.02
C GLN A 268 20.73 24.13 -24.04
N ARG A 269 19.50 23.60 -24.00
CA ARG A 269 19.15 22.41 -23.21
C ARG A 269 19.76 21.13 -23.79
N GLN A 270 19.74 20.98 -25.11
CA GLN A 270 20.41 19.86 -25.79
C GLN A 270 21.93 19.94 -25.63
N GLN A 271 22.50 21.13 -25.71
CA GLN A 271 23.94 21.34 -25.60
C GLN A 271 24.46 21.00 -24.19
N ARG A 272 23.77 21.42 -23.12
CA ARG A 272 24.11 21.00 -21.74
C ARG A 272 23.95 19.48 -21.52
N ARG A 273 22.98 18.85 -22.19
CA ARG A 273 22.80 17.39 -22.09
C ARG A 273 23.98 16.66 -22.74
N LEU A 274 24.44 17.15 -23.90
CA LEU A 274 25.62 16.61 -24.59
C LEU A 274 26.91 16.84 -23.79
N GLU A 275 27.08 18.01 -23.17
CA GLU A 275 28.23 18.28 -22.30
C GLU A 275 28.29 17.35 -21.09
N ARG A 276 27.15 17.12 -20.42
CA ARG A 276 27.07 16.18 -19.28
C ARG A 276 27.40 14.74 -19.68
N LEU A 277 26.98 14.31 -20.87
CA LEU A 277 27.32 12.98 -21.39
C LEU A 277 28.82 12.85 -21.70
N LYS A 278 29.43 13.89 -22.29
CA LYS A 278 30.88 13.92 -22.53
C LYS A 278 31.69 13.93 -21.24
N GLU A 279 31.23 14.67 -20.22
CA GLU A 279 31.90 14.68 -18.91
C GLU A 279 31.79 13.33 -18.18
N ALA A 280 30.62 12.67 -18.26
CA ALA A 280 30.43 11.34 -17.72
C ALA A 280 31.32 10.30 -18.43
N GLU A 281 31.46 10.38 -19.75
CA GLU A 281 32.33 9.49 -20.52
C GLU A 281 33.82 9.73 -20.20
N LYS A 282 34.23 10.98 -19.98
CA LYS A 282 35.60 11.32 -19.55
C LYS A 282 35.91 10.74 -18.17
N LYS A 283 34.98 10.87 -17.20
CA LYS A 283 35.14 10.29 -15.85
C LYS A 283 35.17 8.76 -15.88
N LEU A 284 34.46 8.12 -16.81
CA LEU A 284 34.50 6.68 -16.97
C LEU A 284 35.86 6.21 -17.49
N LYS A 285 36.43 6.91 -18.49
CA LYS A 285 37.77 6.62 -19.02
C LYS A 285 38.90 6.92 -18.02
N GLU A 286 38.76 7.96 -17.20
CA GLU A 286 39.70 8.24 -16.10
C GLU A 286 39.68 7.12 -15.05
N ARG A 287 38.49 6.59 -14.70
CA ARG A 287 38.37 5.42 -13.81
C ARG A 287 38.94 4.14 -14.40
N GLU A 288 38.84 3.96 -15.72
CA GLU A 288 39.44 2.81 -16.41
C GLU A 288 40.97 2.89 -16.47
N GLN A 289 41.56 4.10 -16.48
CA GLN A 289 43.01 4.30 -16.41
C GLN A 289 43.59 4.17 -14.99
N GLU A 290 42.81 4.46 -13.94
CA GLU A 290 43.21 4.23 -12.54
C GLU A 290 43.18 2.75 -12.11
N HIS A 291 42.75 1.84 -13.00
CA HIS A 291 42.68 0.40 -12.77
C HIS A 291 43.55 -0.43 -13.72
N GLU A 292 44.70 0.10 -14.17
CA GLU A 292 45.78 -0.77 -14.65
C GLU A 292 46.56 -1.35 -13.44
N PRO A 293 46.61 -2.68 -13.27
CA PRO A 293 47.47 -3.28 -12.26
C PRO A 293 48.95 -3.07 -12.61
N PRO A 294 49.85 -2.89 -11.62
CA PRO A 294 51.25 -2.64 -11.88
C PRO A 294 51.88 -3.80 -12.67
N LYS A 295 52.38 -3.50 -13.87
CA LYS A 295 53.24 -4.40 -14.64
C LYS A 295 54.58 -4.55 -13.90
N GLY A 296 54.74 -5.67 -13.21
CA GLY A 296 56.06 -6.08 -12.74
C GLY A 296 56.04 -7.02 -11.56
N TYR A 297 55.81 -8.31 -11.81
CA TYR A 297 56.56 -9.37 -11.13
C TYR A 297 56.87 -10.45 -12.15
N ARG A 298 58.10 -10.39 -12.68
CA ARG A 298 58.83 -11.51 -13.27
C ARG A 298 59.83 -11.94 -12.22
N THR A 299 59.60 -13.10 -11.61
CA THR A 299 60.56 -14.18 -11.35
C THR A 299 59.76 -15.41 -11.00
#